data_AF-A0A4Q5T2C9-F1
#
_entry.id   AF-A0A4Q5T2C9-F1
#
_cell.length_a   1.000
_cell.length_b   1.000
_cell.length_c   1.000
_cell.angle_alpha   90.00
_cell.angle_beta   90.00
_cell.angle_gamma   90.00
#
_symmetry.space_group_name_H-M   'P 1'
#
loop_
_entity.id
_entity.type
_entity.pdbx_description
1 polymer ?
#
loop_
_entity_poly.entity_id
_entity_poly.type
_entity_poly.pdbx_seq_one_letter_code
_entity_poly.pdbx_strand_id
1 'polypeptide(L)'
;MNSALGRTAQNSSGQAALLDERDRLLDSMAALTDVSASFDAAGRATVRAGGGGPLLVRGDQAAIATYARSEGAVSFAVYGIEGSQALSPSGGALAGLAEGATRLADAKAALDTLATDFADGVNAVQANGDDLNGASGSAMFAATGARDFQLVLTDPRGIAAAATGGGERDNGNLTALATLRRDEGFESQVTTLTTGNASALAGRRAIAEVQSTIRSNAVAARDSVSGVNVDEEAVDLIRFQQAYQASSRVIQVARETLQTLFDIR
;
A
#
# COMPACT_ATOMS: atom_id res chain seq x y z
N MET A 1 -10.29 6.31 -23.40
CA MET A 1 -9.48 5.27 -24.06
C MET A 1 -10.36 4.15 -24.64
N ASN A 2 -11.13 3.39 -23.84
CA ASN A 2 -12.06 2.37 -24.37
C ASN A 2 -13.02 2.86 -25.49
N SER A 3 -13.62 4.04 -25.34
CA SER A 3 -14.49 4.62 -26.38
C SER A 3 -13.75 5.00 -27.66
N ALA A 4 -12.42 5.22 -27.59
CA ALA A 4 -11.58 5.46 -28.76
C ALA A 4 -11.21 4.13 -29.43
N LEU A 5 -10.83 3.11 -28.65
CA LEU A 5 -10.56 1.76 -29.16
C LEU A 5 -11.76 1.17 -29.90
N GLY A 6 -12.98 1.39 -29.40
CA GLY A 6 -14.20 0.94 -30.09
C GLY A 6 -14.52 1.64 -31.41
N ARG A 7 -13.88 2.77 -31.72
CA ARG A 7 -14.11 3.56 -32.96
C ARG A 7 -12.93 3.55 -33.91
N THR A 8 -11.76 3.11 -33.46
CA THR A 8 -10.53 3.14 -34.24
C THR A 8 -10.49 1.95 -35.20
N ALA A 9 -9.99 2.17 -36.41
CA ALA A 9 -9.82 1.10 -37.39
C ALA A 9 -8.86 0.03 -36.85
N GLN A 10 -9.26 -1.25 -37.01
CA GLN A 10 -8.43 -2.37 -36.58
C GLN A 10 -7.11 -2.42 -37.36
N ASN A 11 -6.04 -2.87 -36.71
CA ASN A 11 -4.68 -2.98 -37.24
C ASN A 11 -4.10 -1.64 -37.73
N SER A 12 -4.54 -0.52 -37.15
CA SER A 12 -3.98 0.80 -37.42
C SER A 12 -2.93 1.20 -36.37
N SER A 13 -2.01 2.08 -36.74
CA SER A 13 -1.05 2.67 -35.80
C SER A 13 -1.73 3.43 -34.66
N GLY A 14 -2.89 4.05 -34.94
CA GLY A 14 -3.71 4.69 -33.91
C GLY A 14 -4.29 3.69 -32.91
N GLN A 15 -4.64 2.48 -33.35
CA GLN A 15 -5.07 1.41 -32.44
C GLN A 15 -3.91 0.94 -31.56
N ALA A 16 -2.72 0.73 -32.15
CA ALA A 16 -1.53 0.32 -31.40
C ALA A 16 -1.20 1.30 -30.26
N ALA A 17 -1.14 2.60 -30.55
CA ALA A 17 -0.87 3.62 -29.53
C ALA A 17 -1.94 3.65 -28.40
N LEU A 18 -3.20 3.36 -28.72
CA LEU A 18 -4.27 3.26 -27.71
C LEU A 18 -4.17 1.99 -26.85
N LEU A 19 -3.66 0.88 -27.41
CA LEU A 19 -3.39 -0.34 -26.66
C LEU A 19 -2.21 -0.14 -25.71
N ASP A 20 -1.15 0.56 -26.13
CA ASP A 20 -0.02 0.90 -25.26
C ASP A 20 -0.46 1.79 -24.09
N GLU A 21 -1.25 2.83 -24.37
CA GLU A 21 -1.77 3.72 -23.34
C GLU A 21 -2.72 2.99 -22.38
N ARG A 22 -3.51 2.02 -22.88
CA ARG A 22 -4.33 1.14 -22.04
C ARG A 22 -3.47 0.35 -21.08
N ASP A 23 -2.42 -0.29 -21.58
CA ASP A 23 -1.55 -1.15 -20.78
C ASP A 23 -0.75 -0.34 -19.74
N ARG A 24 -0.32 0.89 -20.10
CA ARG A 24 0.28 1.85 -19.15
C ARG A 24 -0.68 2.24 -18.03
N LEU A 25 -1.96 2.48 -18.36
CA LEU A 25 -2.99 2.80 -17.37
C LEU A 25 -3.31 1.59 -16.48
N LEU A 26 -3.34 0.38 -17.04
CA LEU A 26 -3.52 -0.85 -16.26
C LEU A 26 -2.37 -1.09 -15.28
N ASP A 27 -1.11 -0.86 -15.68
CA ASP A 27 0.05 -0.92 -14.77
C ASP A 27 -0.07 0.13 -13.65
N SER A 28 -0.52 1.35 -14.00
CA SER A 28 -0.77 2.41 -13.02
C SER A 28 -1.89 2.05 -12.03
N MET A 29 -2.95 1.39 -12.50
CA MET A 29 -4.02 0.88 -11.65
C MET A 29 -3.53 -0.26 -10.75
N ALA A 30 -2.74 -1.20 -11.30
CA ALA A 30 -2.15 -2.32 -10.56
C ALA A 30 -1.18 -1.86 -9.45
N ALA A 31 -0.51 -0.73 -9.64
CA ALA A 31 0.31 -0.11 -8.61
C ALA A 31 -0.51 0.40 -7.41
N LEU A 32 -1.77 0.78 -7.62
CA LEU A 32 -2.67 1.26 -6.57
C LEU A 32 -3.38 0.10 -5.87
N THR A 33 -3.98 -0.80 -6.62
CA THR A 33 -4.70 -1.97 -6.09
C THR A 33 -4.50 -3.15 -7.02
N ASP A 34 -4.61 -4.36 -6.51
CA ASP A 34 -4.75 -5.55 -7.36
C ASP A 34 -5.92 -5.37 -8.33
N VAL A 35 -5.69 -5.67 -9.62
CA VAL A 35 -6.69 -5.57 -10.68
C VAL A 35 -6.71 -6.82 -11.54
N SER A 36 -7.89 -7.16 -12.05
CA SER A 36 -8.06 -8.12 -13.13
C SER A 36 -8.66 -7.42 -14.34
N ALA A 37 -8.09 -7.65 -15.52
CA ALA A 37 -8.53 -7.05 -16.77
C ALA A 37 -8.88 -8.12 -17.80
N SER A 38 -9.98 -7.92 -18.52
CA SER A 38 -10.32 -8.69 -19.71
C SER A 38 -10.49 -7.76 -20.91
N PHE A 39 -10.16 -8.26 -22.09
CA PHE A 39 -10.20 -7.49 -23.33
C PHE A 39 -11.19 -8.11 -24.31
N ASP A 40 -11.99 -7.28 -24.97
CA ASP A 40 -12.82 -7.73 -26.08
C ASP A 40 -12.05 -7.71 -27.41
N ALA A 41 -12.71 -8.12 -28.50
CA ALA A 41 -12.11 -8.17 -29.84
C ALA A 41 -11.69 -6.80 -30.39
N ALA A 42 -12.21 -5.69 -29.83
CA ALA A 42 -11.80 -4.33 -30.18
C ALA A 42 -10.64 -3.82 -29.28
N GLY A 43 -10.21 -4.62 -28.30
CA GLY A 43 -9.17 -4.27 -27.34
C GLY A 43 -9.66 -3.44 -26.14
N ARG A 44 -10.98 -3.24 -25.99
CA ARG A 44 -11.54 -2.46 -24.86
C ARG A 44 -11.37 -3.27 -23.57
N ALA A 45 -10.90 -2.61 -22.52
CA ALA A 45 -10.69 -3.21 -21.22
C ALA A 45 -11.96 -3.21 -20.36
N THR A 46 -12.27 -4.35 -19.75
CA THR A 46 -13.14 -4.42 -18.56
C THR A 46 -12.24 -4.72 -17.38
N VAL A 47 -12.27 -3.86 -16.36
CA VAL A 47 -11.34 -3.93 -15.21
C VAL A 47 -12.13 -4.08 -13.91
N ARG A 48 -11.76 -5.05 -13.10
CA ARG A 48 -12.22 -5.23 -11.72
C ARG A 48 -11.07 -5.06 -10.75
N ALA A 49 -11.37 -4.61 -9.53
CA ALA A 49 -10.41 -4.72 -8.43
C ALA A 49 -10.33 -6.17 -7.95
N GLY A 50 -9.12 -6.71 -7.85
CA GLY A 50 -8.83 -8.08 -7.45
C GLY A 50 -9.43 -9.17 -8.33
N GLY A 51 -9.37 -10.41 -7.84
CA GLY A 51 -9.84 -11.63 -8.53
C GLY A 51 -11.36 -11.86 -8.49
N GLY A 52 -12.16 -10.80 -8.36
CA GLY A 52 -13.61 -10.89 -8.22
C GLY A 52 -14.29 -9.72 -7.50
N GLY A 53 -13.56 -8.65 -7.19
CA GLY A 53 -14.07 -7.47 -6.51
C GLY A 53 -14.84 -6.51 -7.44
N PRO A 54 -15.07 -5.27 -6.98
CA PRO A 54 -15.93 -4.32 -7.66
C PRO A 54 -15.41 -3.94 -9.04
N LEU A 55 -16.35 -3.66 -9.95
CA LEU A 55 -16.03 -3.19 -11.28
C LEU A 55 -15.49 -1.75 -11.26
N LEU A 56 -14.31 -1.56 -11.84
CA LEU A 56 -13.65 -0.26 -11.96
C LEU A 56 -13.92 0.39 -13.32
N VAL A 57 -13.91 -0.41 -14.39
CA VAL A 57 -14.08 0.07 -15.76
C VAL A 57 -14.90 -0.94 -16.57
N ARG A 58 -15.89 -0.46 -17.34
CA ARG A 58 -16.59 -1.24 -18.37
C ARG A 58 -17.06 -0.30 -19.48
N GLY A 59 -16.63 -0.58 -20.71
CA GLY A 59 -16.96 0.29 -21.83
C GLY A 59 -16.43 1.71 -21.58
N ASP A 60 -17.31 2.71 -21.64
CA ASP A 60 -17.01 4.12 -21.35
C ASP A 60 -17.28 4.52 -19.89
N GLN A 61 -17.74 3.60 -19.06
CA GLN A 61 -18.03 3.85 -17.65
C GLN A 61 -16.79 3.56 -16.79
N ALA A 62 -16.57 4.42 -15.79
CA ALA A 62 -15.56 4.26 -14.76
C ALA A 62 -16.17 4.46 -13.37
N ALA A 63 -15.68 3.71 -12.39
CA ALA A 63 -16.05 3.86 -10.99
C ALA A 63 -15.00 4.67 -10.22
N ILE A 64 -15.40 5.21 -9.07
CA ILE A 64 -14.55 6.02 -8.19
C ILE A 64 -14.23 5.21 -6.95
N ALA A 65 -12.95 5.10 -6.61
CA ALA A 65 -12.52 4.57 -5.33
C ALA A 65 -12.59 5.65 -4.25
N THR A 66 -13.16 5.32 -3.11
CA THR A 66 -13.27 6.16 -1.91
C THR A 66 -12.65 5.44 -0.73
N TYR A 67 -12.19 6.20 0.26
CA TYR A 67 -11.69 5.65 1.51
C TYR A 67 -12.38 6.31 2.71
N ALA A 68 -12.44 5.58 3.81
CA ALA A 68 -12.85 6.10 5.11
C ALA A 68 -11.86 5.63 6.16
N ARG A 69 -11.78 6.39 7.27
CA ARG A 69 -10.96 6.04 8.42
C ARG A 69 -11.81 6.03 9.67
N SER A 70 -11.72 4.95 10.44
CA SER A 70 -12.41 4.81 11.73
C SER A 70 -11.50 4.08 12.70
N GLU A 71 -11.28 4.65 13.89
CA GLU A 71 -10.53 4.01 14.99
C GLU A 71 -9.16 3.42 14.56
N GLY A 72 -8.47 4.10 13.64
CA GLY A 72 -7.17 3.66 13.13
C GLY A 72 -7.24 2.71 11.93
N ALA A 73 -8.36 2.02 11.70
CA ALA A 73 -8.60 1.23 10.50
C ALA A 73 -8.91 2.13 9.28
N VAL A 74 -8.44 1.69 8.11
CA VAL A 74 -8.77 2.31 6.82
C VAL A 74 -9.60 1.32 6.02
N SER A 75 -10.75 1.77 5.52
CA SER A 75 -11.62 0.99 4.65
C SER A 75 -11.72 1.66 3.29
N PHE A 76 -11.93 0.85 2.26
CA PHE A 76 -12.10 1.33 0.89
C PHE A 76 -13.45 0.87 0.34
N ALA A 77 -13.99 1.69 -0.55
CA ALA A 77 -15.19 1.36 -1.31
C ALA A 77 -15.04 1.88 -2.73
N VAL A 78 -15.80 1.31 -3.65
CA VAL A 78 -15.92 1.76 -5.03
C VAL A 78 -17.36 2.16 -5.27
N TYR A 79 -17.58 3.35 -5.84
CA TYR A 79 -18.89 3.87 -6.20
C TYR A 79 -18.98 4.09 -7.71
N GLY A 80 -20.04 3.61 -8.34
CA GLY A 80 -20.34 3.88 -9.74
C GLY A 80 -21.15 2.78 -10.38
N ILE A 81 -20.49 1.96 -11.21
CA ILE A 81 -21.13 1.06 -12.17
C ILE A 81 -22.03 0.00 -11.49
N GLU A 82 -21.59 -0.55 -10.36
CA GLU A 82 -22.32 -1.58 -9.58
C GLU A 82 -22.88 -0.98 -8.27
N GLY A 83 -23.10 0.34 -8.24
CA GLY A 83 -23.44 1.07 -7.01
C GLY A 83 -22.25 1.21 -6.07
N SER A 84 -22.51 1.25 -4.76
CA SER A 84 -21.47 1.26 -3.72
C SER A 84 -21.09 -0.16 -3.34
N GLN A 85 -19.82 -0.51 -3.48
CA GLN A 85 -19.27 -1.83 -3.18
C GLN A 85 -18.04 -1.70 -2.29
N ALA A 86 -17.87 -2.60 -1.32
CA ALA A 86 -16.65 -2.65 -0.53
C ALA A 86 -15.46 -3.04 -1.42
N LEU A 87 -14.31 -2.42 -1.17
CA LEU A 87 -13.04 -2.76 -1.79
C LEU A 87 -12.10 -3.29 -0.72
N SER A 88 -11.61 -4.51 -0.93
CA SER A 88 -10.62 -5.17 -0.07
C SER A 88 -9.35 -5.42 -0.88
N PRO A 89 -8.42 -4.44 -0.93
CA PRO A 89 -7.19 -4.58 -1.69
C PRO A 89 -6.34 -5.72 -1.14
N SER A 90 -5.90 -6.62 -2.02
CA SER A 90 -4.93 -7.67 -1.70
C SER A 90 -3.52 -7.37 -2.23
N GLY A 91 -3.39 -6.33 -3.08
CA GLY A 91 -2.13 -5.83 -3.59
C GLY A 91 -2.13 -4.32 -3.82
N GLY A 92 -1.00 -3.80 -4.30
CA GLY A 92 -0.81 -2.38 -4.55
C GLY A 92 -0.67 -1.52 -3.29
N ALA A 93 -0.55 -0.21 -3.49
CA ALA A 93 -0.35 0.77 -2.42
C ALA A 93 -1.52 0.82 -1.42
N LEU A 94 -2.76 0.57 -1.86
CA LEU A 94 -3.94 0.60 -0.99
C LEU A 94 -3.92 -0.54 0.04
N ALA A 95 -3.51 -1.74 -0.35
CA ALA A 95 -3.34 -2.86 0.57
C ALA A 95 -2.28 -2.54 1.64
N GLY A 96 -1.13 -1.99 1.21
CA GLY A 96 -0.06 -1.56 2.11
C GLY A 96 -0.48 -0.44 3.07
N LEU A 97 -1.30 0.51 2.61
CA LEU A 97 -1.87 1.56 3.45
C LEU A 97 -2.84 1.01 4.50
N ALA A 98 -3.75 0.09 4.13
CA ALA A 98 -4.65 -0.56 5.07
C ALA A 98 -3.87 -1.29 6.16
N GLU A 99 -2.90 -2.12 5.74
CA GLU A 99 -2.09 -2.92 6.64
C GLU A 99 -1.24 -2.06 7.57
N GLY A 100 -0.62 -1.00 7.04
CA GLY A 100 0.15 -0.04 7.82
C GLY A 100 -0.71 0.73 8.83
N ALA A 101 -1.93 1.10 8.45
CA ALA A 101 -2.86 1.77 9.34
C ALA A 101 -3.29 0.88 10.52
N THR A 102 -3.60 -0.40 10.27
CA THR A 102 -3.91 -1.38 11.32
C THR A 102 -2.73 -1.55 12.28
N ARG A 103 -1.51 -1.76 11.76
CA ARG A 103 -0.32 -1.88 12.63
C ARG A 103 -0.08 -0.66 13.49
N LEU A 104 -0.28 0.53 12.93
CA LEU A 104 -0.15 1.78 13.69
C LEU A 104 -1.21 1.85 14.80
N ALA A 105 -2.45 1.45 14.52
CA ALA A 105 -3.52 1.42 15.51
C ALA A 105 -3.18 0.44 16.65
N ASP A 106 -2.75 -0.78 16.32
CA ASP A 106 -2.36 -1.80 17.29
C ASP A 106 -1.18 -1.34 18.17
N ALA A 107 -0.15 -0.74 17.55
CA ALA A 107 1.01 -0.21 18.27
C ALA A 107 0.63 0.93 19.22
N LYS A 108 -0.30 1.80 18.81
CA LYS A 108 -0.82 2.86 19.68
C LYS A 108 -1.60 2.28 20.85
N ALA A 109 -2.50 1.34 20.59
CA ALA A 109 -3.29 0.70 21.64
C ALA A 109 -2.39 0.01 22.67
N ALA A 110 -1.37 -0.74 22.22
CA ALA A 110 -0.43 -1.40 23.12
C ALA A 110 0.41 -0.39 23.95
N LEU A 111 0.78 0.75 23.35
CA LEU A 111 1.46 1.82 24.08
C LEU A 111 0.54 2.51 25.09
N ASP A 112 -0.73 2.74 24.75
CA ASP A 112 -1.73 3.30 25.65
C ASP A 112 -1.96 2.37 26.86
N THR A 113 -2.13 1.06 26.63
CA THR A 113 -2.23 0.06 27.70
C THR A 113 -1.00 0.05 28.60
N LEU A 114 0.21 0.04 28.02
CA LEU A 114 1.44 0.08 28.79
C LEU A 114 1.51 1.32 29.71
N ALA A 115 1.10 2.48 29.19
CA ALA A 115 1.10 3.73 29.94
C ALA A 115 0.09 3.72 31.08
N THR A 116 -1.14 3.22 30.85
CA THR A 116 -2.16 3.11 31.90
C THR A 116 -1.76 2.09 32.95
N ASP A 117 -1.28 0.90 32.56
CA ASP A 117 -0.88 -0.17 33.49
C ASP A 117 0.29 0.28 34.37
N PHE A 118 1.25 1.01 33.81
CA PHE A 118 2.34 1.60 34.58
C PHE A 118 1.84 2.63 35.59
N ALA A 119 0.99 3.57 35.16
CA ALA A 119 0.44 4.60 36.06
C ALA A 119 -0.37 3.96 37.19
N ASP A 120 -1.29 3.07 36.85
CA ASP A 120 -2.18 2.39 37.79
C ASP A 120 -1.40 1.50 38.75
N GLY A 121 -0.43 0.73 38.25
CA GLY A 121 0.44 -0.10 39.08
C GLY A 121 1.22 0.71 40.11
N VAL A 122 1.89 1.79 39.68
CA VAL A 122 2.66 2.63 40.61
C VAL A 122 1.74 3.37 41.59
N ASN A 123 0.60 3.85 41.14
CA ASN A 123 -0.40 4.50 42.00
C ASN A 123 -1.00 3.52 43.03
N ALA A 124 -1.22 2.26 42.64
CA ALA A 124 -1.68 1.22 43.55
C ALA A 124 -0.62 0.92 44.62
N VAL A 125 0.67 0.92 44.27
CA VAL A 125 1.74 0.81 45.26
C VAL A 125 1.74 2.03 46.20
N GLN A 126 1.65 3.26 45.66
CA GLN A 126 1.58 4.47 46.48
C GLN A 126 0.42 4.42 47.49
N ALA A 127 -0.78 4.07 47.04
CA ALA A 127 -1.97 4.02 47.89
C ALA A 127 -1.88 3.00 49.04
N ASN A 128 -1.02 1.98 48.91
CA ASN A 128 -0.78 0.94 49.92
C ASN A 128 0.42 1.23 50.83
N GLY A 129 0.94 2.46 50.83
CA GLY A 129 1.98 2.90 51.74
C GLY A 129 1.66 4.23 52.42
N ASP A 130 2.56 4.61 53.31
CA ASP A 130 2.53 5.90 54.00
C ASP A 130 3.72 6.77 53.56
N ASP A 131 3.46 8.07 53.41
CA ASP A 131 4.41 9.12 53.04
C ASP A 131 5.30 9.54 54.22
N LEU A 132 6.18 10.52 53.99
CA LEU A 132 7.13 10.99 55.01
C LEU A 132 6.44 11.59 56.25
N ASN A 133 5.18 12.03 56.14
CA ASN A 133 4.40 12.60 57.23
C ASN A 133 3.44 11.59 57.86
N GLY A 134 3.49 10.32 57.44
CA GLY A 134 2.59 9.25 57.90
C GLY A 134 1.18 9.31 57.30
N ALA A 135 0.97 10.08 56.22
CA ALA A 135 -0.28 10.08 55.48
C ALA A 135 -0.28 9.00 54.40
N SER A 136 -1.44 8.46 54.05
CA SER A 136 -1.56 7.49 52.96
C SER A 136 -1.12 8.10 51.62
N GLY A 137 -0.41 7.31 50.81
CA GLY A 137 0.16 7.78 49.55
C GLY A 137 -0.87 8.27 48.54
N SER A 138 -0.54 9.39 47.89
CA SER A 138 -1.33 9.96 46.80
C SER A 138 -0.87 9.41 45.45
N ALA A 139 -1.70 9.59 44.42
CA ALA A 139 -1.34 9.21 43.06
C ALA A 139 -0.04 9.91 42.62
N MET A 140 0.89 9.14 42.06
CA MET A 140 2.12 9.64 41.46
C MET A 140 1.90 10.08 40.02
N PHE A 141 1.14 9.28 39.26
CA PHE A 141 0.90 9.50 37.83
C PHE A 141 -0.59 9.69 37.55
N ALA A 142 -0.90 10.37 36.44
CA ALA A 142 -2.22 10.34 35.82
C ALA A 142 -2.06 10.00 34.34
N ALA A 143 -2.87 9.08 33.84
CA ALA A 143 -2.86 8.66 32.45
C ALA A 143 -4.23 8.06 32.08
N THR A 144 -4.79 8.46 30.94
CA THR A 144 -5.88 7.73 30.27
C THR A 144 -5.39 7.01 29.01
N GLY A 145 -4.13 7.25 28.64
CA GLY A 145 -3.33 6.55 27.65
C GLY A 145 -1.91 7.08 27.67
N ALA A 146 -1.14 6.80 26.62
CA ALA A 146 0.24 7.27 26.52
C ALA A 146 0.32 8.76 26.21
N ARG A 147 -0.71 9.33 25.59
CA ARG A 147 -0.71 10.73 25.14
C ARG A 147 -0.74 11.75 26.29
N ASP A 148 -1.48 11.44 27.35
CA ASP A 148 -1.73 12.32 28.49
C ASP A 148 -1.01 11.86 29.76
N PHE A 149 -0.07 10.93 29.63
CA PHE A 149 0.74 10.42 30.73
C PHE A 149 1.55 11.55 31.38
N GLN A 150 1.35 11.75 32.68
CA GLN A 150 1.97 12.83 33.44
C GLN A 150 2.28 12.44 34.88
N LEU A 151 3.35 13.01 35.43
CA LEU A 151 3.64 13.01 36.87
C LEU A 151 2.78 14.08 37.54
N VAL A 152 1.88 13.68 38.44
CA VAL A 152 0.99 14.58 39.19
C VAL A 152 1.43 14.82 40.63
N LEU A 153 2.30 13.95 41.17
CA LEU A 153 2.90 14.19 42.48
C LEU A 153 3.96 15.29 42.38
N THR A 154 3.66 16.45 42.97
CA THR A 154 4.52 17.63 42.92
C THR A 154 5.48 17.76 44.11
N ASP A 155 5.16 17.14 45.23
CA ASP A 155 6.01 17.11 46.43
C ASP A 155 6.64 15.73 46.61
N PRO A 156 7.98 15.60 46.53
CA PRO A 156 8.69 14.34 46.78
C PRO A 156 8.43 13.75 48.17
N ARG A 157 8.03 14.55 49.15
CA ARG A 157 7.67 14.05 50.49
C ARG A 157 6.41 13.19 50.48
N GLY A 158 5.58 13.31 49.45
CA GLY A 158 4.39 12.50 49.25
C GLY A 158 4.67 11.10 48.67
N ILE A 159 5.93 10.73 48.45
CA ILE A 159 6.30 9.36 48.06
C ILE A 159 6.09 8.45 49.26
N ALA A 160 5.11 7.55 49.14
CA ALA A 160 4.77 6.56 50.15
C ALA A 160 5.77 5.39 50.18
N ALA A 161 6.94 5.60 50.79
CA ALA A 161 7.99 4.59 50.87
C ALA A 161 7.76 3.55 51.97
N ALA A 162 7.12 3.94 53.07
CA ALA A 162 6.83 3.07 54.20
C ALA A 162 5.62 2.19 53.91
N ALA A 163 5.62 0.95 54.41
CA ALA A 163 4.40 0.17 54.52
C ALA A 163 3.43 0.86 55.49
N THR A 164 2.13 0.65 55.32
CA THR A 164 1.11 1.25 56.19
C THR A 164 1.37 0.93 57.67
N GLY A 165 1.56 1.97 58.49
CA GLY A 165 1.89 1.87 59.90
C GLY A 165 3.35 1.50 60.21
N GLY A 166 4.23 1.41 59.21
CA GLY A 166 5.67 1.11 59.38
C GLY A 166 6.48 2.26 59.98
N GLY A 167 5.97 3.49 59.89
CA GLY A 167 6.61 4.71 60.42
C GLY A 167 7.69 5.30 59.49
N GLU A 168 8.19 6.49 59.84
CA GLU A 168 9.01 7.35 58.95
C GLU A 168 10.33 6.73 58.46
N ARG A 169 10.81 5.66 59.09
CA ARG A 169 12.08 4.99 58.74
C ARG A 169 11.88 3.68 57.99
N ASP A 170 10.64 3.28 57.76
CA ASP A 170 10.31 2.06 57.02
C ASP A 170 10.39 2.29 55.51
N ASN A 171 10.72 1.24 54.78
CA ASN A 171 10.79 1.24 53.32
C ASN A 171 10.10 0.00 52.70
N GLY A 172 9.21 -0.65 53.44
CA GLY A 172 8.56 -1.89 53.04
C GLY A 172 7.78 -1.74 51.74
N ASN A 173 7.14 -0.59 51.51
CA ASN A 173 6.37 -0.35 50.29
C ASN A 173 7.25 -0.20 49.03
N LEU A 174 8.52 0.21 49.17
CA LEU A 174 9.48 0.21 48.06
C LEU A 174 9.78 -1.21 47.54
N THR A 175 9.62 -2.23 48.39
CA THR A 175 9.74 -3.64 47.96
C THR A 175 8.56 -4.03 47.07
N ALA A 176 7.35 -3.51 47.34
CA ALA A 176 6.19 -3.70 46.48
C ALA A 176 6.40 -3.03 45.11
N LEU A 177 6.99 -1.84 45.07
CA LEU A 177 7.37 -1.16 43.81
C LEU A 177 8.37 -1.98 42.99
N ALA A 178 9.39 -2.54 43.64
CA ALA A 178 10.37 -3.40 42.99
C ALA A 178 9.73 -4.70 42.45
N THR A 179 8.74 -5.24 43.18
CA THR A 179 7.98 -6.43 42.79
C THR A 179 7.10 -6.15 41.58
N LEU A 180 6.34 -5.05 41.59
CA LEU A 180 5.54 -4.59 40.46
C LEU A 180 6.39 -4.48 39.18
N ARG A 181 7.53 -3.79 39.26
CA ARG A 181 8.45 -3.65 38.13
C ARG A 181 8.89 -5.01 37.57
N ARG A 182 9.21 -5.97 38.45
CA ARG A 182 9.67 -7.31 38.07
C ARG A 182 8.56 -8.14 37.43
N ASP A 183 7.35 -8.10 38.00
CA ASP A 183 6.23 -8.95 37.59
C ASP A 183 5.52 -8.41 36.33
N GLU A 184 5.30 -7.09 36.25
CA GLU A 184 4.66 -6.47 35.08
C GLU A 184 5.61 -6.35 33.88
N GLY A 185 6.92 -6.27 34.14
CA GLY A 185 7.95 -6.34 33.09
C GLY A 185 7.82 -5.23 32.04
N PHE A 186 7.45 -4.02 32.43
CA PHE A 186 7.21 -2.88 31.54
C PHE A 186 8.34 -2.65 30.52
N GLU A 187 9.61 -2.78 30.93
CA GLU A 187 10.76 -2.64 30.03
C GLU A 187 10.82 -3.73 28.95
N SER A 188 10.42 -4.96 29.29
CA SER A 188 10.32 -6.06 28.34
C SER A 188 9.21 -5.81 27.33
N GLN A 189 8.07 -5.25 27.77
CA GLN A 189 6.97 -4.89 26.89
C GLN A 189 7.39 -3.82 25.87
N VAL A 190 8.07 -2.74 26.31
CA VAL A 190 8.63 -1.71 25.40
C VAL A 190 9.61 -2.31 24.40
N THR A 191 10.49 -3.19 24.89
CA THR A 191 11.47 -3.89 24.04
C THR A 191 10.75 -4.75 23.01
N THR A 192 9.70 -5.47 23.39
CA THR A 192 8.89 -6.32 22.51
C THR A 192 8.17 -5.50 21.44
N LEU A 193 7.58 -4.36 21.79
CA LEU A 193 6.94 -3.47 20.82
C LEU A 193 7.94 -2.95 19.78
N THR A 194 9.11 -2.51 20.24
CA THR A 194 10.14 -1.94 19.35
C THR A 194 10.76 -3.00 18.44
N THR A 195 11.14 -4.15 19.01
CA THR A 195 11.76 -5.26 18.27
C THR A 195 10.77 -5.97 17.36
N GLY A 196 9.51 -6.12 17.78
CA GLY A 196 8.43 -6.66 16.96
C GLY A 196 8.18 -5.82 15.72
N ASN A 197 8.10 -4.49 15.88
CA ASN A 197 7.97 -3.57 14.75
C ASN A 197 9.19 -3.61 13.82
N ALA A 198 10.41 -3.65 14.38
CA ALA A 198 11.64 -3.75 13.59
C ALA A 198 11.70 -5.05 12.76
N SER A 199 11.34 -6.19 13.37
CA SER A 199 11.28 -7.49 12.70
C SER A 199 10.23 -7.51 11.59
N ALA A 200 9.04 -6.97 11.85
CA ALA A 200 8.00 -6.84 10.83
C ALA A 200 8.45 -5.98 9.64
N LEU A 201 9.11 -4.85 9.91
CA LEU A 201 9.66 -3.98 8.87
C LEU A 201 10.75 -4.69 8.05
N ALA A 202 11.66 -5.41 8.70
CA ALA A 202 12.68 -6.19 8.02
C ALA A 202 12.07 -7.27 7.12
N GLY A 203 11.08 -8.02 7.62
CA GLY A 203 10.36 -9.02 6.83
C GLY A 203 9.62 -8.43 5.63
N ARG A 204 8.96 -7.27 5.81
CA ARG A 204 8.27 -6.57 4.71
C ARG A 204 9.24 -6.03 3.65
N ARG A 205 10.42 -5.56 4.04
CA ARG A 205 11.48 -5.15 3.10
C ARG A 205 12.00 -6.32 2.28
N ALA A 206 12.26 -7.46 2.92
CA ALA A 206 12.70 -8.67 2.21
C ALA A 206 11.64 -9.14 1.20
N ILE A 207 10.36 -9.13 1.59
CA ILE A 207 9.25 -9.47 0.68
C ILE A 207 9.19 -8.47 -0.48
N ALA A 208 9.32 -7.16 -0.22
CA ALA A 208 9.28 -6.14 -1.26
C ALA A 208 10.42 -6.29 -2.29
N GLU A 209 11.62 -6.65 -1.85
CA GLU A 209 12.76 -6.95 -2.72
C GLU A 209 12.50 -8.16 -3.64
N VAL A 210 11.96 -9.24 -3.06
CA VAL A 210 11.55 -10.42 -3.83
C VAL A 210 10.47 -10.07 -4.85
N GLN A 211 9.45 -9.30 -4.45
CA GLN A 211 8.38 -8.86 -5.36
C GLN A 211 8.89 -7.95 -6.48
N SER A 212 9.86 -7.07 -6.20
CA SER A 212 10.53 -6.26 -7.23
C SER A 212 11.25 -7.13 -8.26
N THR A 213 11.91 -8.19 -7.81
CA THR A 213 12.58 -9.16 -8.69
C THR A 213 11.57 -9.93 -9.53
N ILE A 214 10.48 -10.41 -8.92
CA ILE A 214 9.40 -11.10 -9.63
C ILE A 214 8.79 -10.18 -10.70
N ARG A 215 8.49 -8.92 -10.35
CA ARG A 215 7.98 -7.93 -11.31
C ARG A 215 8.95 -7.74 -12.47
N SER A 216 10.25 -7.59 -12.19
CA SER A 216 11.27 -7.39 -13.22
C SER A 216 11.37 -8.59 -14.17
N ASN A 217 11.32 -9.81 -13.63
CA ASN A 217 11.32 -11.04 -14.43
C ASN A 217 10.03 -11.16 -15.28
N ALA A 218 8.87 -10.79 -14.73
CA ALA A 218 7.61 -10.81 -15.46
C ALA A 218 7.59 -9.79 -16.61
N VAL A 219 8.13 -8.59 -16.37
CA VAL A 219 8.31 -7.56 -17.41
C VAL A 219 9.27 -8.04 -18.50
N ALA A 220 10.43 -8.58 -18.13
CA ALA A 220 11.39 -9.12 -19.11
C ALA A 220 10.79 -10.28 -19.94
N ALA A 221 10.02 -11.18 -19.31
CA ALA A 221 9.35 -12.27 -20.00
C ALA A 221 8.27 -11.74 -20.98
N ARG A 222 7.47 -10.76 -20.56
CA ARG A 222 6.50 -10.08 -21.44
C ARG A 222 7.21 -9.41 -22.62
N ASP A 223 8.26 -8.65 -22.35
CA ASP A 223 9.01 -7.92 -23.37
C ASP A 223 9.74 -8.87 -24.33
N SER A 224 10.06 -10.10 -23.93
CA SER A 224 10.61 -11.10 -24.85
C SER A 224 9.59 -11.64 -25.86
N VAL A 225 8.29 -11.54 -25.56
CA VAL A 225 7.19 -12.02 -26.41
C VAL A 225 6.56 -10.88 -27.22
N SER A 226 6.38 -9.70 -26.62
CA SER A 226 5.83 -8.51 -27.30
C SER A 226 6.91 -7.56 -27.80
N GLY A 227 8.18 -7.91 -27.61
CA GLY A 227 9.32 -7.11 -28.05
C GLY A 227 9.40 -7.09 -29.57
N VAL A 228 9.34 -5.90 -30.12
CA VAL A 228 9.62 -5.67 -31.53
C VAL A 228 11.12 -5.77 -31.74
N ASN A 229 11.57 -6.73 -32.54
CA ASN A 229 12.97 -6.79 -32.93
C ASN A 229 13.22 -5.70 -33.99
N VAL A 230 13.84 -4.59 -33.57
CA VAL A 230 14.12 -3.42 -34.42
C VAL A 230 14.93 -3.81 -35.66
N ASP A 231 15.71 -4.89 -35.59
CA ASP A 231 16.45 -5.41 -36.73
C ASP A 231 15.52 -6.12 -37.74
N GLU A 232 14.53 -6.89 -37.28
CA GLU A 232 13.50 -7.47 -38.17
C GLU A 232 12.57 -6.40 -38.74
N GLU A 233 12.14 -5.42 -37.93
CA GLU A 233 11.36 -4.29 -38.44
C GLU A 233 12.16 -3.45 -39.44
N ALA A 234 13.46 -3.25 -39.22
CA ALA A 234 14.33 -2.56 -40.18
C ALA A 234 14.48 -3.35 -41.49
N VAL A 235 14.61 -4.68 -41.41
CA VAL A 235 14.66 -5.55 -42.59
C VAL A 235 13.33 -5.52 -43.35
N ASP A 236 12.20 -5.59 -42.66
CA ASP A 236 10.88 -5.50 -43.27
C ASP A 236 10.60 -4.11 -43.84
N LEU A 237 11.07 -3.04 -43.18
CA LEU A 237 11.01 -1.68 -43.71
C LEU A 237 11.83 -1.56 -45.00
N ILE A 238 13.06 -2.08 -45.03
CA ILE A 238 13.90 -2.11 -46.24
C ILE A 238 13.21 -2.90 -47.34
N ARG A 239 12.61 -4.04 -47.01
CA ARG A 239 11.84 -4.87 -47.94
C ARG A 239 10.62 -4.14 -48.51
N PHE A 240 9.87 -3.42 -47.68
CA PHE A 240 8.73 -2.60 -48.12
C PHE A 240 9.19 -1.41 -48.99
N GLN A 241 10.31 -0.77 -48.65
CA GLN A 241 10.91 0.28 -49.48
C GLN A 241 11.35 -0.26 -50.85
N GLN A 242 11.99 -1.42 -50.90
CA GLN A 242 12.38 -2.08 -52.15
C GLN A 242 11.15 -2.49 -52.98
N ALA A 243 10.12 -3.06 -52.35
CA ALA A 243 8.87 -3.43 -53.01
C ALA A 243 8.14 -2.19 -53.60
N TYR A 244 8.16 -1.06 -52.90
CA TYR A 244 7.61 0.20 -53.39
C TYR A 244 8.44 0.77 -54.57
N GLN A 245 9.77 0.73 -54.48
CA GLN A 245 10.65 1.14 -55.58
C GLN A 245 10.48 0.24 -56.81
N ALA A 246 10.35 -1.07 -56.63
CA ALA A 246 10.05 -2.01 -57.71
C ALA A 246 8.67 -1.72 -58.34
N SER A 247 7.64 -1.52 -57.51
CA SER A 247 6.28 -1.22 -57.98
C SER A 247 6.21 0.11 -58.73
N SER A 248 6.93 1.14 -58.29
CA SER A 248 7.00 2.44 -58.99
C SER A 248 7.74 2.34 -60.32
N ARG A 249 8.81 1.53 -60.42
CA ARG A 249 9.47 1.21 -61.71
C ARG A 249 8.54 0.46 -62.65
N VAL A 250 7.78 -0.52 -62.15
CA VAL A 250 6.77 -1.24 -62.97
C VAL A 250 5.72 -0.27 -63.51
N ILE A 251 5.25 0.68 -62.70
CA ILE A 251 4.31 1.73 -63.14
C ILE A 251 4.94 2.67 -64.17
N GLN A 252 6.22 3.04 -64.00
CA GLN A 252 6.95 3.87 -64.96
C GLN A 252 7.10 3.17 -66.31
N VAL A 253 7.54 1.91 -66.31
CA VAL A 253 7.67 1.09 -67.53
C VAL A 253 6.31 0.89 -68.18
N ALA A 254 5.25 0.63 -67.41
CA ALA A 254 3.90 0.52 -67.94
C ALA A 254 3.39 1.85 -68.55
N ARG A 255 3.79 3.00 -67.98
CA ARG A 255 3.47 4.32 -68.54
C ARG A 255 4.24 4.58 -69.83
N GLU A 256 5.52 4.22 -69.88
CA GLU A 256 6.35 4.34 -71.08
C GLU A 256 5.87 3.42 -72.21
N THR A 257 5.47 2.18 -71.91
CA THR A 257 4.91 1.27 -72.92
C THR A 257 3.56 1.77 -73.43
N LEU A 258 2.70 2.29 -72.55
CA LEU A 258 1.43 2.90 -72.95
C LEU A 258 1.63 4.15 -73.83
N GLN A 259 2.60 5.00 -73.48
CA GLN A 259 2.96 6.17 -74.28
C GLN A 259 3.52 5.76 -75.64
N THR A 260 4.40 4.76 -75.68
CA THR A 260 4.95 4.23 -76.94
C THR A 260 3.84 3.67 -77.83
N LEU A 261 2.84 3.00 -77.26
CA LEU A 261 1.65 2.53 -78.01
C LEU A 261 0.81 3.69 -78.55
N PHE A 262 0.74 4.84 -77.87
CA PHE A 262 0.05 6.02 -78.37
C PHE A 262 0.85 6.81 -79.41
N ASP A 263 2.18 6.82 -79.33
CA ASP A 263 3.07 7.52 -80.27
C ASP A 263 3.26 6.76 -81.61
N ILE A 264 2.84 5.49 -81.70
CA ILE A 264 2.89 4.66 -82.93
C ILE A 264 1.69 4.94 -83.87
N ARG A 265 0.86 5.96 -83.61
CA ARG A 265 -0.28 6.32 -84.46
C ARG A 265 -0.06 7.60 -85.26
#